data_AF-A0A1J3GGY7-F1
#
_entry.id   AF-A0A1J3GGY7-F1
#
_cell.length_a   1.000
_cell.length_b   1.000
_cell.length_c   1.000
_cell.angle_alpha   90.00
_cell.angle_beta   90.00
_cell.angle_gamma   90.00
#
_symmetry.space_group_name_H-M   'P 1'
#
loop_
_entity.id
_entity.type
_entity.pdbx_description
1 polymer ?
#
loop_
_entity_poly.entity_id
_entity_poly.type
_entity_poly.pdbx_seq_one_letter_code
_entity_poly.pdbx_strand_id
1 'polypeptide(L)'
;RVSTSSRRGSVAVKATKYDEELIKTAKTIASPGRGILAMDESNATCGKRLDSIGVENTEDNRRAYRELLLGAPGLGKYCSGAILFEETLYQNTSSGKSMVQVLNEQGMVPGIK
;
A
#
# COMPACT_ATOMS: atom_id res chain seq x y z
N ARG A 1 4.75 -40.46 32.14
CA ARG A 1 4.79 -39.11 31.50
C ARG A 1 3.64 -39.05 30.52
N VAL A 2 2.57 -38.30 30.83
CA VAL A 2 1.41 -38.15 29.94
C VAL A 2 1.76 -37.06 28.92
N SER A 3 1.85 -37.44 27.64
CA SER A 3 2.04 -36.53 26.53
C SER A 3 0.70 -35.92 26.15
N THR A 4 0.44 -34.68 26.55
CA THR A 4 -0.71 -33.90 26.10
C THR A 4 -0.41 -33.27 24.74
N SER A 5 -0.82 -33.94 23.66
CA SER A 5 -0.87 -33.34 22.33
C SER A 5 -1.96 -32.26 22.30
N SER A 6 -1.57 -31.00 22.38
CA SER A 6 -2.45 -29.85 22.11
C SER A 6 -2.92 -29.90 20.66
N ARG A 7 -4.18 -30.27 20.42
CA ARG A 7 -4.83 -30.08 19.13
C ARG A 7 -5.02 -28.58 18.91
N ARG A 8 -4.24 -27.98 18.02
CA ARG A 8 -4.58 -26.67 17.47
C ARG A 8 -5.88 -26.83 16.67
N GLY A 9 -7.00 -26.44 17.26
CA GLY A 9 -8.23 -26.26 16.51
C GLY A 9 -8.00 -25.20 15.45
N SER A 10 -8.20 -25.54 14.17
CA SER A 10 -8.22 -24.56 13.10
C SER A 10 -9.44 -23.66 13.32
N VAL A 11 -9.22 -22.40 13.69
CA VAL A 11 -10.29 -21.41 13.66
C VAL A 11 -10.60 -21.13 12.19
N ALA A 12 -11.80 -21.48 11.74
CA ALA A 12 -12.28 -21.08 10.43
C ALA A 12 -12.62 -19.59 10.47
N VAL A 13 -11.69 -18.75 10.01
CA VAL A 13 -11.92 -17.30 9.86
C VAL A 13 -12.72 -17.09 8.57
N LYS A 14 -13.93 -16.54 8.67
CA LYS A 14 -14.77 -16.13 7.52
C LYS A 14 -15.01 -14.63 7.59
N ALA A 15 -14.70 -13.93 6.51
CA ALA A 15 -15.05 -12.54 6.24
C ALA A 15 -16.44 -12.37 5.59
N THR A 16 -17.26 -13.43 5.59
CA THR A 16 -18.67 -13.41 5.16
C THR A 16 -18.81 -13.07 3.67
N LYS A 17 -19.57 -12.03 3.31
CA LYS A 17 -19.79 -11.60 1.92
C LYS A 17 -18.51 -11.19 1.18
N TYR A 18 -17.41 -10.93 1.90
CA TYR A 18 -16.13 -10.52 1.33
C TYR A 18 -15.14 -11.68 1.16
N ASP A 19 -15.51 -12.93 1.49
CA ASP A 19 -14.60 -14.07 1.44
C ASP A 19 -13.91 -14.23 0.07
N GLU A 20 -14.69 -14.23 -1.02
CA GLU A 20 -14.16 -14.39 -2.37
C GLU A 20 -13.32 -13.18 -2.81
N GLU A 21 -13.75 -11.98 -2.43
CA GLU A 21 -13.05 -10.73 -2.75
C GLU A 21 -11.69 -10.65 -2.05
N LEU A 22 -11.62 -10.97 -0.75
CA LEU A 22 -10.36 -10.99 -0.01
C LEU A 22 -9.40 -12.04 -0.56
N ILE A 23 -9.89 -13.23 -0.93
CA ILE A 23 -9.06 -14.26 -1.58
C ILE A 23 -8.52 -13.76 -2.92
N LYS A 24 -9.36 -13.11 -3.74
CA LYS A 24 -8.95 -12.54 -5.03
C LYS A 24 -7.90 -11.44 -4.84
N THR A 25 -8.11 -10.54 -3.88
CA THR A 25 -7.16 -9.46 -3.56
C THR A 25 -5.84 -10.02 -3.06
N ALA A 26 -5.85 -10.99 -2.15
CA ALA A 26 -4.65 -11.65 -1.65
C ALA A 26 -3.86 -12.34 -2.77
N LYS A 27 -4.54 -13.05 -3.68
CA LYS A 27 -3.91 -13.66 -4.87
C LYS A 27 -3.29 -12.61 -5.80
N THR A 28 -3.95 -11.46 -5.96
CA THR A 28 -3.46 -10.37 -6.80
C THR A 28 -2.20 -9.75 -6.20
N ILE A 29 -2.21 -9.46 -4.90
CA ILE A 29 -1.07 -8.89 -4.17
C ILE A 29 0.12 -9.87 -4.14
N ALA A 30 -0.13 -11.17 -3.98
CA ALA A 30 0.90 -12.22 -3.93
C ALA A 30 1.29 -12.81 -5.30
N SER A 31 0.97 -12.14 -6.40
CA SER A 31 1.31 -12.62 -7.75
C SER A 31 2.83 -12.77 -7.94
N PRO A 32 3.33 -13.84 -8.58
CA PRO A 32 4.77 -14.06 -8.79
C PRO A 32 5.46 -12.88 -9.48
N GLY A 33 6.65 -12.52 -9.01
CA GLY A 33 7.47 -11.45 -9.59
C GLY A 33 7.04 -10.03 -9.23
N ARG A 34 6.00 -9.85 -8.38
CA ARG A 34 5.60 -8.54 -7.84
C ARG A 34 5.66 -8.50 -6.32
N GLY A 35 5.93 -7.32 -5.77
CA GLY A 35 5.94 -7.02 -4.34
C GLY A 35 4.97 -5.88 -3.95
N ILE A 36 5.09 -5.40 -2.71
CA ILE A 36 4.27 -4.30 -2.18
C ILE A 36 5.16 -3.07 -1.98
N LEU A 37 4.72 -1.90 -2.46
CA LEU A 37 5.34 -0.62 -2.16
C LEU A 37 4.80 -0.07 -0.83
N ALA A 38 5.63 -0.05 0.21
CA ALA A 38 5.29 0.60 1.48
C ALA A 38 5.64 2.09 1.41
N MET A 39 4.62 2.94 1.24
CA MET A 39 4.73 4.41 1.15
C MET A 39 3.82 5.09 2.18
N ASP A 40 3.55 4.38 3.27
CA ASP A 40 2.67 4.73 4.38
C ASP A 40 3.40 5.46 5.52
N GLU A 41 4.46 6.19 5.19
CA GLU A 41 5.15 7.02 6.18
C GLU A 41 4.22 8.13 6.66
N SER A 42 4.09 8.25 7.99
CA SER A 42 3.43 9.39 8.61
C SER A 42 4.14 10.71 8.25
N ASN A 43 3.46 11.83 8.49
CA ASN A 43 4.01 13.16 8.20
C ASN A 43 5.35 13.41 8.92
N ALA A 44 5.51 12.90 10.14
CA ALA A 44 6.77 13.03 10.89
C ALA A 44 7.90 12.17 10.28
N THR A 45 7.60 10.92 9.89
CA THR A 45 8.61 10.04 9.28
C THR A 45 9.01 10.52 7.89
N CYS A 46 8.04 10.95 7.07
CA CYS A 46 8.33 11.54 5.77
C CYS A 46 9.12 12.84 5.91
N GLY A 47 8.79 13.68 6.90
CA GLY A 47 9.54 14.91 7.19
C GLY A 47 11.02 14.65 7.36
N LYS A 48 11.40 13.66 8.18
CA LYS A 48 12.82 13.28 8.36
C LYS A 48 13.51 12.87 7.06
N ARG A 49 12.79 12.22 6.13
CA ARG A 49 13.33 11.85 4.81
C ARG A 49 13.53 13.08 3.92
N LEU A 50 12.56 13.99 3.89
CA LEU A 50 12.64 15.24 3.12
C LEU A 50 13.75 16.14 3.66
N ASP A 51 13.85 16.27 4.99
CA ASP A 51 14.88 17.05 5.66
C ASP A 51 16.29 16.53 5.32
N SER A 52 16.46 15.20 5.20
CA SER A 52 17.76 14.61 4.85
C SER A 52 18.29 15.01 3.47
N ILE A 53 17.41 15.50 2.59
CA ILE A 53 17.75 16.00 1.25
C ILE A 53 17.52 17.53 1.13
N GLY A 54 17.31 18.24 2.24
CA GLY A 54 17.13 19.68 2.26
C GLY A 54 15.78 20.17 1.74
N VAL A 55 14.74 19.32 1.76
CA VAL A 55 13.37 19.67 1.34
C VAL A 55 12.49 19.87 2.57
N GLU A 56 11.73 20.95 2.62
CA GLU A 56 10.82 21.25 3.73
C GLU A 56 9.65 20.26 3.81
N ASN A 57 9.24 19.90 5.03
CA ASN A 57 8.09 19.02 5.27
C ASN A 57 6.73 19.72 5.12
N THR A 58 6.39 20.11 3.90
CA THR A 58 5.07 20.64 3.53
C THR A 58 4.17 19.55 2.96
N GLU A 59 2.84 19.76 3.00
CA GLU A 59 1.90 18.84 2.35
C GLU A 59 2.18 18.67 0.85
N ASP A 60 2.48 19.77 0.15
CA ASP A 60 2.76 19.72 -1.28
C ASP A 60 4.03 18.92 -1.60
N ASN A 61 5.08 19.05 -0.78
CA ASN A 61 6.30 18.25 -0.95
C ASN A 61 6.07 16.77 -0.64
N ARG A 62 5.26 16.48 0.40
CA ARG A 62 4.85 15.11 0.72
C ARG A 62 4.04 14.49 -0.42
N ARG A 63 3.07 15.22 -0.98
CA ARG A 63 2.28 14.84 -2.16
C ARG A 63 3.19 14.61 -3.36
N ALA A 64 4.08 15.55 -3.67
CA ALA A 64 5.01 15.45 -4.80
C ALA A 64 5.92 14.23 -4.69
N TYR A 65 6.40 13.91 -3.49
CA TYR A 65 7.16 12.68 -3.23
C TYR A 65 6.34 11.42 -3.54
N ARG A 66 5.07 11.34 -3.12
CA ARG A 66 4.22 10.17 -3.42
C ARG A 66 3.82 10.11 -4.89
N GLU A 67 3.57 11.26 -5.52
CA GLU A 67 3.32 11.33 -6.96
C GLU A 67 4.54 10.88 -7.76
N LEU A 68 5.75 11.23 -7.34
CA LEU A 68 6.99 10.76 -7.95
C LEU A 68 7.08 9.23 -7.92
N LEU A 69 6.80 8.61 -6.78
CA LEU A 69 6.80 7.15 -6.64
C LEU A 69 5.75 6.50 -7.55
N LEU A 70 4.50 6.97 -7.48
CA LEU A 70 3.38 6.40 -8.23
C LEU A 70 3.42 6.73 -9.73
N GLY A 71 4.13 7.79 -10.11
CA GLY A 71 4.31 8.22 -11.50
C GLY A 71 5.38 7.42 -12.25
N ALA A 72 6.14 6.55 -11.57
CA ALA A 72 7.17 5.74 -12.20
C ALA A 72 6.58 4.84 -13.30
N PRO A 73 7.03 4.97 -14.58
CA PRO A 73 6.48 4.20 -15.68
C PRO A 73 6.70 2.69 -15.50
N GLY A 74 5.62 1.93 -15.55
CA GLY A 74 5.67 0.47 -15.45
C GLY A 74 5.90 -0.06 -14.02
N LEU A 75 5.71 0.76 -12.98
CA LEU A 75 5.78 0.33 -11.58
C LEU A 75 4.90 -0.91 -11.32
N GLY A 76 3.69 -0.96 -11.89
CA GLY A 76 2.77 -2.10 -11.77
C GLY A 76 3.30 -3.46 -12.26
N LYS A 77 4.40 -3.49 -13.02
CA LYS A 77 5.09 -4.73 -13.41
C LYS A 77 5.82 -5.38 -12.24
N TYR A 78 6.20 -4.60 -11.23
CA TYR A 78 7.01 -5.03 -10.09
C TYR A 78 6.30 -4.85 -8.76
N CYS A 79 5.31 -3.95 -8.68
CA CYS A 79 4.49 -3.76 -7.50
C CYS A 79 3.05 -4.17 -7.80
N SER A 80 2.48 -5.02 -6.96
CA SER A 80 1.09 -5.47 -7.04
C SER A 80 0.14 -4.63 -6.21
N GLY A 81 0.66 -3.85 -5.27
CA GLY A 81 -0.07 -2.92 -4.45
C GLY A 81 0.85 -1.92 -3.77
N ALA A 82 0.25 -0.91 -3.17
CA ALA A 82 0.95 0.09 -2.37
C ALA A 82 0.18 0.38 -1.09
N ILE A 83 0.88 0.49 0.04
CA ILE A 83 0.30 0.88 1.32
C ILE A 83 0.42 2.40 1.43
N LEU A 84 -0.71 3.08 1.54
CA LEU A 84 -0.82 4.53 1.63
C LEU A 84 -0.91 4.98 3.09
N PHE A 85 -0.53 6.24 3.33
CA PHE A 85 -0.92 6.98 4.53
C PHE A 85 -2.24 7.71 4.26
N GLU A 86 -3.03 7.99 5.30
CA GLU A 86 -4.36 8.61 5.18
C GLU A 86 -4.34 9.91 4.36
N GLU A 87 -3.34 10.78 4.58
CA GLU A 87 -3.16 12.01 3.78
C GLU A 87 -3.04 11.69 2.28
N THR A 88 -2.29 10.65 1.91
CA THR A 88 -2.11 10.26 0.50
C THR A 88 -3.36 9.61 -0.09
N LEU A 89 -4.14 8.89 0.71
CA LEU A 89 -5.39 8.23 0.25
C LEU A 89 -6.38 9.25 -0.33
N TYR A 90 -6.45 10.45 0.26
CA TYR A 90 -7.35 11.51 -0.15
C TYR A 90 -6.69 12.60 -1.02
N GLN A 91 -5.40 12.48 -1.31
CA GLN A 91 -4.67 13.43 -2.15
C GLN A 91 -4.92 13.22 -3.65
N ASN A 92 -4.84 14.33 -4.37
CA ASN A 92 -4.71 14.34 -5.81
C ASN A 92 -3.26 14.62 -6.22
N THR A 93 -2.88 14.10 -7.38
CA THR A 93 -1.68 14.49 -8.11
C THR A 93 -1.77 15.95 -8.55
N SER A 94 -0.64 16.50 -8.98
CA SER A 94 -0.54 17.82 -9.61
C SER A 94 -1.44 17.96 -10.85
N SER A 95 -1.76 16.84 -11.52
CA SER A 95 -2.68 16.77 -12.67
C SER A 95 -4.16 16.69 -12.30
N GLY A 96 -4.50 16.72 -11.00
CA GLY A 96 -5.88 16.65 -10.50
C GLY A 96 -6.45 15.24 -10.36
N LYS A 97 -5.72 14.21 -10.80
CA LYS A 97 -6.10 12.80 -10.66
C LYS A 97 -5.81 12.28 -9.26
N SER A 98 -6.69 11.48 -8.66
CA SER A 98 -6.44 10.91 -7.33
C SER A 98 -5.29 9.90 -7.31
N MET A 99 -4.55 9.82 -6.20
CA MET A 99 -3.46 8.84 -6.03
C MET A 99 -3.95 7.40 -6.20
N VAL A 100 -5.18 7.12 -5.74
CA VAL A 100 -5.87 5.83 -5.91
C VAL A 100 -6.08 5.50 -7.39
N GLN A 101 -6.50 6.48 -8.20
CA GLN A 101 -6.70 6.25 -9.62
C GLN A 101 -5.37 5.98 -10.35
N VAL A 102 -4.27 6.61 -9.91
CA VAL A 102 -2.93 6.31 -10.45
C VAL A 102 -2.55 4.85 -10.21
N LEU A 103 -2.74 4.35 -8.98
CA LEU A 103 -2.49 2.94 -8.64
C LEU A 103 -3.34 1.98 -9.48
N ASN A 104 -4.65 2.25 -9.57
CA ASN A 104 -5.58 1.38 -10.30
C ASN A 104 -5.22 1.28 -11.79
N GLU A 105 -4.86 2.39 -12.43
CA GLU A 105 -4.43 2.39 -13.84
C GLU A 105 -3.11 1.65 -14.07
N GLN A 106 -2.27 1.53 -13.04
CA GLN A 106 -1.07 0.69 -13.07
C GLN A 106 -1.36 -0.80 -12.74
N GLY A 107 -2.61 -1.18 -12.46
CA GLY A 107 -2.96 -2.54 -12.04
C GLY A 107 -2.46 -2.88 -10.63
N MET A 108 -2.33 -1.86 -9.77
CA MET A 108 -1.90 -1.98 -8.38
C MET A 108 -3.08 -1.85 -7.43
N VAL A 109 -3.10 -2.67 -6.37
CA VAL A 109 -4.11 -2.62 -5.32
C VAL A 109 -3.77 -1.51 -4.30
N PRO A 110 -4.66 -0.54 -4.05
CA PRO A 110 -4.48 0.43 -2.97
C PRO A 110 -4.69 -0.24 -1.61
N GLY A 111 -3.73 -0.05 -0.71
CA GLY A 111 -3.82 -0.40 0.71
C GLY A 111 -3.71 0.84 1.59
N ILE A 112 -4.09 0.71 2.86
CA ILE A 112 -4.08 1.79 3.85
C ILE A 112 -3.49 1.27 5.16
N LYS A 113 -2.71 2.10 5.85
CA LYS A 113 -2.14 1.84 7.18
C LYS A 113 -3.09 2.25 8.28
#